data_AF-A0A8X6F9G1-F1
#
_entry.id   AF-A0A8X6F9G1-F1
#
_cell.length_a   1.000
_cell.length_b   1.000
_cell.length_c   1.000
_cell.angle_alpha   90.00
_cell.angle_beta   90.00
_cell.angle_gamma   90.00
#
_symmetry.space_group_name_H-M   'P 1'
#
loop_
_entity.id
_entity.type
_entity.pdbx_description
1 polymer ?
#
loop_
_entity_poly.entity_id
_entity_poly.type
_entity_poly.pdbx_seq_one_letter_code
_entity_poly.pdbx_strand_id
1 'polypeptide(L)'
;MSGSREAVQKKSLSSNIFLSFKEFNCSSIKNKSLTVKEMFAKHLLQFFGLSVDRAAAIVDVFKTPSEFFEAYEKCNSENERIQLISSIKYGLHKKNIGPALSKTLLEFYTPS
;
A
#
# COMPACT_ATOMS: atom_id res chain seq x y z
N MET A 1 1.33 -61.73 -20.49
CA MET A 1 1.14 -60.69 -19.46
C MET A 1 2.43 -59.90 -19.33
N SER A 2 2.51 -58.70 -19.89
CA SER A 2 3.62 -57.77 -19.61
C SER A 2 3.05 -56.35 -19.63
N GLY A 3 2.82 -55.82 -18.42
CA GLY A 3 2.28 -54.48 -18.21
C GLY A 3 3.39 -53.42 -18.21
N SER A 4 3.15 -52.40 -19.04
CA SER A 4 3.43 -50.96 -18.96
C SER A 4 4.37 -50.36 -17.88
N ARG A 5 5.21 -49.43 -18.38
CA ARG A 5 5.50 -48.03 -17.95
C ARG A 5 5.69 -47.78 -16.44
N GLU A 6 6.72 -47.05 -16.00
CA GLU A 6 6.68 -45.59 -15.98
C GLU A 6 8.08 -44.97 -15.78
N ALA A 7 8.33 -43.88 -16.50
CA ALA A 7 9.49 -43.02 -16.31
C ALA A 7 9.34 -42.24 -14.99
N VAL A 8 10.26 -42.45 -14.06
CA VAL A 8 10.29 -41.67 -12.81
C VAL A 8 10.95 -40.32 -13.09
N GLN A 9 10.11 -39.30 -13.02
CA GLN A 9 10.39 -37.88 -13.11
C GLN A 9 11.39 -37.45 -12.02
N LYS A 10 12.55 -36.91 -12.42
CA LYS A 10 13.50 -36.24 -11.51
C LYS A 10 12.84 -34.98 -10.95
N LYS A 11 12.27 -35.09 -9.75
CA LYS A 11 11.76 -33.97 -8.95
C LYS A 11 12.92 -33.00 -8.67
N SER A 12 12.88 -31.82 -9.29
CA SER A 12 13.81 -30.72 -9.01
C SER A 12 13.73 -30.38 -7.53
N LEU A 13 14.83 -30.58 -6.81
CA LEU A 13 14.96 -30.26 -5.39
C LEU A 13 14.77 -28.75 -5.21
N SER A 14 13.79 -28.37 -4.37
CA SER A 14 13.72 -27.04 -3.79
C SER A 14 15.04 -26.76 -3.10
N SER A 15 15.84 -25.85 -3.65
CA SER A 15 17.06 -25.38 -3.01
C SER A 15 16.69 -24.83 -1.64
N ASN A 16 17.05 -25.55 -0.58
CA ASN A 16 16.91 -25.05 0.78
C ASN A 16 17.89 -23.88 0.93
N ILE A 17 17.38 -22.65 0.83
CA ILE A 17 18.18 -21.44 1.04
C ILE A 17 18.39 -21.31 2.55
N PHE A 18 19.61 -21.60 3.01
CA PHE A 18 20.02 -21.36 4.39
C PHE A 18 20.74 -20.02 4.46
N LEU A 19 20.30 -19.16 5.39
CA LEU A 19 21.00 -17.91 5.72
C LEU A 19 22.05 -18.20 6.79
N SER A 20 23.21 -17.58 6.67
CA SER A 20 24.15 -17.54 7.79
C SER A 20 23.55 -16.75 8.96
N PHE A 21 24.01 -17.03 10.18
CA PHE A 21 23.59 -16.26 11.37
C PHE A 21 23.87 -14.76 11.18
N LYS A 22 24.96 -14.40 10.50
CA LYS A 22 25.30 -13.00 10.19
C LYS A 22 24.27 -12.37 9.24
N GLU A 23 23.89 -13.03 8.17
CA GLU A 23 22.87 -12.53 7.23
C GLU A 23 21.50 -12.40 7.89
N PHE A 24 21.12 -13.40 8.68
CA PHE A 24 19.90 -13.33 9.49
C PHE A 24 19.92 -12.13 10.44
N ASN A 25 21.01 -11.95 11.19
CA ASN A 25 21.16 -10.85 12.14
C ASN A 25 21.18 -9.49 11.42
N CYS A 26 21.85 -9.38 10.27
CA CYS A 26 21.84 -8.19 9.42
C CYS A 26 20.44 -7.86 8.88
N SER A 27 19.68 -8.87 8.46
CA SER A 27 18.29 -8.68 8.01
C SER A 27 17.32 -8.32 9.14
N SER A 28 17.72 -8.60 10.39
CA SER A 28 16.97 -8.29 11.61
C SER A 28 17.29 -6.89 12.19
N ILE A 29 18.19 -6.13 11.55
CA ILE A 29 18.51 -4.76 11.97
C ILE A 29 17.25 -3.90 11.85
N LYS A 30 16.90 -3.24 12.95
CA LYS A 30 15.58 -2.62 13.21
C LYS A 30 15.16 -1.51 12.23
N ASN A 31 16.08 -0.99 11.43
CA ASN A 31 15.82 0.10 10.49
C ASN A 31 15.67 -0.44 9.06
N LYS A 32 14.49 -0.98 8.76
CA LYS A 32 14.13 -1.33 7.39
C LYS A 32 14.01 -0.05 6.56
N SER A 33 14.69 0.00 5.41
CA SER A 33 14.51 1.07 4.43
C SER A 33 13.06 1.03 3.93
N LEU A 34 12.35 2.15 4.07
CA LEU A 34 10.99 2.28 3.56
C LEU A 34 11.02 2.99 2.21
N THR A 35 10.21 2.50 1.29
CA THR A 35 9.90 3.20 0.04
C THR A 35 9.08 4.47 0.33
N VAL A 36 9.07 5.41 -0.61
CA VAL A 36 8.24 6.63 -0.51
C VAL A 36 6.76 6.27 -0.34
N LYS A 37 6.28 5.21 -1.02
CA LYS A 37 4.91 4.70 -0.87
C LYS A 37 4.62 4.22 0.55
N GLU A 38 5.52 3.43 1.13
CA GLU A 38 5.37 2.94 2.51
C GLU A 38 5.43 4.07 3.53
N MET A 39 6.30 5.05 3.32
CA MET A 39 6.38 6.23 4.18
C MET A 39 5.11 7.09 4.07
N PHE A 40 4.57 7.25 2.85
CA PHE A 40 3.31 7.96 2.65
C PHE A 40 2.14 7.25 3.33
N ALA A 41 2.06 5.92 3.23
CA ALA A 41 1.06 5.14 3.96
C ALA A 41 1.19 5.36 5.48
N LYS A 42 2.41 5.38 6.02
CA LYS A 42 2.64 5.70 7.45
C LYS A 42 2.22 7.10 7.84
N HIS A 43 2.40 8.09 6.98
CA HIS A 43 1.90 9.44 7.20
C HIS A 43 0.37 9.47 7.26
N LEU A 44 -0.31 8.81 6.32
CA LEU A 44 -1.78 8.71 6.31
C LEU A 44 -2.32 8.01 7.57
N LEU A 45 -1.60 7.02 8.11
CA LEU A 45 -1.99 6.33 9.34
C LEU A 45 -1.92 7.22 10.60
N GLN A 46 -1.32 8.41 10.54
CA GLN A 46 -1.34 9.35 11.67
C GLN A 46 -2.69 10.05 11.83
N PHE A 47 -3.55 10.06 10.81
CA PHE A 47 -4.85 10.70 10.89
C PHE A 47 -5.87 9.79 11.57
N PHE A 48 -6.60 10.34 12.54
CA PHE A 48 -7.66 9.61 13.22
C PHE A 48 -8.71 9.11 12.21
N GLY A 49 -8.98 7.81 12.25
CA GLY A 49 -9.94 7.17 11.35
C GLY A 49 -9.38 6.72 10.00
N LEU A 50 -8.12 6.98 9.64
CA LEU A 50 -7.49 6.30 8.50
C LEU A 50 -6.92 4.96 8.94
N SER A 51 -7.69 3.90 8.71
CA SER A 51 -7.23 2.52 8.90
C SER A 51 -6.23 2.11 7.82
N VAL A 52 -5.56 0.97 8.03
CA VAL A 52 -4.62 0.37 7.05
C VAL A 52 -5.28 0.20 5.68
N ASP A 53 -6.51 -0.32 5.61
CA ASP A 53 -7.22 -0.49 4.33
C ASP A 53 -7.49 0.84 3.62
N ARG A 54 -7.83 1.90 4.37
CA ARG A 54 -8.10 3.23 3.81
C ARG A 54 -6.80 3.86 3.30
N ALA A 55 -5.73 3.80 4.09
CA ALA A 55 -4.42 4.30 3.70
C ALA A 55 -3.89 3.54 2.47
N ALA A 56 -4.02 2.21 2.45
CA ALA A 56 -3.64 1.36 1.31
C ALA A 56 -4.39 1.79 0.03
N ALA A 57 -5.71 1.99 0.12
CA ALA A 57 -6.50 2.43 -1.02
C ALA A 57 -6.09 3.81 -1.55
N ILE A 58 -5.74 4.75 -0.67
CA ILE A 58 -5.22 6.06 -1.08
C ILE A 58 -3.86 5.91 -1.77
N VAL A 59 -2.91 5.16 -1.19
CA VAL A 59 -1.56 5.01 -1.78
C VAL A 59 -1.51 4.14 -3.03
N ASP A 60 -2.58 3.37 -3.30
CA ASP A 60 -2.75 2.67 -4.57
C ASP A 60 -3.16 3.61 -5.70
N VAL A 61 -3.88 4.70 -5.38
CA VAL A 61 -4.23 5.76 -6.33
C VAL A 61 -3.09 6.77 -6.48
N PHE A 62 -2.49 7.20 -5.35
CA PHE A 62 -1.40 8.18 -5.30
C PHE A 62 -0.19 7.57 -4.62
N LYS A 63 0.78 7.11 -5.39
CA LYS A 63 1.92 6.34 -4.86
C LYS A 63 2.84 7.19 -4.00
N THR A 64 2.81 8.50 -4.19
CA THR A 64 3.66 9.46 -3.49
C THR A 64 2.85 10.66 -2.98
N PRO A 65 3.36 11.38 -1.96
CA PRO A 65 2.74 12.63 -1.52
C PRO A 65 2.70 13.67 -2.65
N SER A 66 3.72 13.72 -3.51
CA SER A 66 3.76 14.64 -4.66
C SER A 66 2.61 14.40 -5.63
N GLU A 67 2.35 13.14 -6.02
CA GLU A 67 1.21 12.79 -6.88
C GLU A 67 -0.13 13.18 -6.22
N PHE A 68 -0.23 13.02 -4.90
CA PHE A 68 -1.41 13.39 -4.13
C PHE A 68 -1.65 14.92 -4.14
N PHE A 69 -0.60 15.72 -3.94
CA PHE A 69 -0.70 17.19 -4.05
C PHE A 69 -1.05 17.65 -5.45
N GLU A 70 -0.39 17.11 -6.48
CA GLU A 70 -0.69 17.44 -7.87
C GLU A 70 -2.14 17.15 -8.24
N ALA A 71 -2.74 16.11 -7.65
CA ALA A 71 -4.14 15.79 -7.88
C ALA A 71 -5.07 16.84 -7.26
N TYR A 72 -4.75 17.39 -6.08
CA TYR A 72 -5.52 18.50 -5.50
C TYR A 72 -5.38 19.81 -6.28
N GLU A 73 -4.19 20.10 -6.81
CA GLU A 73 -3.96 21.29 -7.63
C GLU A 73 -4.73 21.25 -8.96
N LYS A 74 -4.98 20.05 -9.51
CA LYS A 74 -5.78 19.87 -10.72
C LYS A 74 -7.29 20.07 -10.50
N CYS A 75 -7.76 20.05 -9.26
CA CYS A 75 -9.16 20.28 -8.94
C CYS A 75 -9.49 21.78 -8.93
N ASN A 76 -10.65 22.14 -9.48
CA ASN A 76 -11.08 23.53 -9.66
C ASN A 76 -11.96 24.06 -8.51
N SER A 77 -12.35 23.19 -7.58
CA SER A 77 -13.17 23.56 -6.43
C SER A 77 -12.86 22.70 -5.20
N GLU A 78 -13.15 23.24 -4.02
CA GLU A 78 -13.02 22.50 -2.76
C GLU A 78 -13.88 21.23 -2.77
N ASN A 79 -15.11 21.32 -3.30
CA ASN A 79 -15.99 20.16 -3.39
C ASN A 79 -15.41 19.05 -4.28
N GLU A 80 -14.74 19.41 -5.38
CA GLU A 80 -14.03 18.44 -6.23
C GLU A 80 -12.86 17.78 -5.48
N ARG A 81 -12.07 18.55 -4.73
CA ARG A 81 -11.00 18.01 -3.86
C ARG A 81 -11.57 17.06 -2.81
N ILE A 82 -12.71 17.39 -2.21
CA ILE A 82 -13.39 16.49 -1.26
C ILE A 82 -13.88 15.21 -1.97
N GLN A 83 -14.43 15.31 -3.17
CA GLN A 83 -14.88 14.16 -3.95
C GLN A 83 -13.75 13.24 -4.40
N LEU A 84 -12.58 13.79 -4.72
CA LEU A 84 -11.39 13.06 -5.15
C LEU A 84 -11.03 11.92 -4.18
N ILE A 85 -11.02 12.19 -2.88
CA ILE A 85 -10.66 11.17 -1.87
C ILE A 85 -11.89 10.43 -1.34
N SER A 86 -13.03 11.12 -1.16
CA SER A 86 -14.21 10.50 -0.56
C SER A 86 -14.81 9.36 -1.40
N SER A 87 -14.62 9.39 -2.72
CA SER A 87 -15.08 8.37 -3.67
C SER A 87 -14.18 7.14 -3.76
N ILE A 88 -12.96 7.19 -3.18
CA ILE A 88 -12.02 6.08 -3.21
C ILE A 88 -12.60 4.88 -2.46
N LYS A 89 -12.51 3.72 -3.10
CA LYS A 89 -13.03 2.44 -2.60
C LYS A 89 -11.95 1.71 -1.80
N TYR A 90 -12.26 1.29 -0.59
CA TYR A 90 -11.32 0.56 0.27
C TYR A 90 -11.89 -0.77 0.79
N GLY A 91 -10.98 -1.65 1.20
CA GLY A 91 -11.28 -2.95 1.79
C GLY A 91 -11.99 -3.93 0.85
N LEU A 92 -12.40 -5.08 1.41
CA LEU A 92 -13.05 -6.17 0.66
C LEU A 92 -14.42 -5.75 0.10
N HIS A 93 -15.19 -5.00 0.89
CA HIS A 93 -16.54 -4.58 0.52
C HIS A 93 -16.59 -3.29 -0.33
N LYS A 94 -15.44 -2.77 -0.78
CA LYS A 94 -15.33 -1.58 -1.63
C LYS A 94 -16.16 -0.40 -1.09
N LYS A 95 -16.03 -0.11 0.21
CA LYS A 95 -16.70 1.04 0.84
C LYS A 95 -16.00 2.33 0.42
N ASN A 96 -16.75 3.43 0.36
CA ASN A 96 -16.19 4.76 0.16
C ASN A 96 -15.47 5.24 1.43
N ILE A 97 -14.32 5.90 1.30
CA ILE A 97 -13.64 6.57 2.43
C ILE A 97 -14.58 7.59 3.09
N GLY A 98 -15.32 8.33 2.28
CA GLY A 98 -16.33 9.28 2.73
C GLY A 98 -15.82 10.72 2.93
N PRO A 99 -16.73 11.70 2.98
CA PRO A 99 -16.39 13.12 2.90
C PRO A 99 -15.73 13.67 4.15
N ALA A 100 -16.03 13.11 5.35
CA ALA A 100 -15.46 13.60 6.60
C ALA A 100 -13.92 13.48 6.62
N LEU A 101 -13.40 12.28 6.30
CA LEU A 101 -11.95 12.06 6.23
C LEU A 101 -11.31 12.81 5.07
N SER A 102 -12.02 12.93 3.95
CA SER A 102 -11.55 13.69 2.80
C SER A 102 -11.34 15.18 3.16
N LYS A 103 -12.27 15.78 3.91
CA LYS A 103 -12.13 17.16 4.42
C LYS A 103 -10.95 17.30 5.37
N THR A 104 -10.76 16.38 6.31
CA THR A 104 -9.61 16.41 7.23
C THR A 104 -8.27 16.37 6.49
N LEU A 105 -8.16 15.53 5.45
CA LEU A 105 -6.95 15.49 4.62
C LEU A 105 -6.78 16.80 3.85
N LEU A 106 -7.85 17.33 3.26
CA LEU A 106 -7.82 18.59 2.54
C LEU A 106 -7.32 19.73 3.44
N GLU A 107 -7.94 19.92 4.61
CA GLU A 107 -7.55 20.94 5.60
C GLU A 107 -6.07 20.85 6.01
N PHE A 108 -5.51 19.64 6.09
CA PHE A 108 -4.10 19.45 6.45
C PHE A 108 -3.15 19.72 5.29
N TYR A 109 -3.52 19.31 4.07
CA TYR A 109 -2.62 19.33 2.91
C TYR A 109 -2.72 20.60 2.06
N THR A 110 -3.78 21.38 2.20
CA THR A 110 -3.87 22.72 1.60
C THR A 110 -3.65 23.79 2.65
N PRO A 111 -2.71 24.73 2.45
CA PRO A 111 -2.54 25.87 3.34
C PRO A 111 -3.78 26.77 3.31
N SER A 112 -4.09 27.38 4.46
CA SER A 112 -5.17 28.38 4.62
C SER A 112 -4.86 29.70 3.94
#